data_AF-A0A7W0U0M5-F1
#
_entry.id   AF-A0A7W0U0M5-F1
#
_cell.length_a   1.000
_cell.length_b   1.000
_cell.length_c   1.000
_cell.angle_alpha   90.00
_cell.angle_beta   90.00
_cell.angle_gamma   90.00
#
_symmetry.space_group_name_H-M   'P 1'
#
loop_
_entity.id
_entity.type
_entity.pdbx_description
1 polymer ?
#
loop_
_entity_poly.entity_id
_entity_poly.type
_entity_poly.pdbx_seq_one_letter_code
_entity_poly.pdbx_strand_id
1 'polypeptide(L)'
;MRWVRSAAVVAVVLLGAAACSAGGPAGTSGSEPALLPTAPAVPAGAVRPTASQALDRLVAAPLDLDDAAVEEVGRSGDARLAWLLVDLLRFQLDFESDPPLLDGLDRLTGYRAPTDPSTVAWVAYADALLRWDTPAPPGYLDWKRQIYLAVEPAWEPFFDDDASTLDWRHVMWGGVARDAIAALVDPTTLAANDGSWLPDEDVVFGVVVDGQARAYPRRIMEVHELANDTLGGRRIGIPYCTLCGTAVGYYLDRQPAGVGTLELRTSGLLQRSNKLMYDARTESLLDQFSGQALTGPLAEKSIELERFSVVTTTWAEWRHAHPETTILAADPGTGRDYEADPLGGRDDNGPIFPIGQRDDRLPVQEPVVGVVTPTGVAVAFAVAEAKAELAAGQPVTLAGVEVRLDAGGLIAVLASGPELPTSQSFWFAWSQFHPGTLLWRAP
;
A
#
# COMPACT_ATOMS: atom_id res chain seq x y z
N MET A 1 31.30 -14.01 33.62
CA MET A 1 30.47 -12.82 33.95
C MET A 1 30.33 -12.00 32.67
N ARG A 2 29.27 -12.24 31.89
CA ARG A 2 28.84 -11.43 30.73
C ARG A 2 27.59 -12.11 30.16
N TRP A 3 26.50 -11.94 30.90
CA TRP A 3 25.12 -12.03 30.43
C TRP A 3 24.57 -10.59 30.50
N VAL A 4 23.54 -10.29 29.72
CA VAL A 4 22.87 -8.99 29.54
C VAL A 4 23.45 -8.14 28.39
N ARG A 5 23.01 -8.46 27.17
CA ARG A 5 22.63 -7.48 26.13
C ARG A 5 21.42 -8.07 25.39
N SER A 6 20.28 -8.00 26.06
CA SER A 6 18.95 -8.17 25.47
C SER A 6 18.14 -6.95 25.94
N ALA A 7 17.36 -6.37 25.03
CA ALA A 7 16.59 -5.13 25.16
C ALA A 7 17.37 -3.82 24.94
N ALA A 8 17.21 -3.27 23.74
CA ALA A 8 17.45 -1.90 23.23
C ALA A 8 17.94 -2.09 21.76
N VAL A 9 17.30 -1.66 20.68
CA VAL A 9 16.40 -0.53 20.41
C VAL A 9 15.65 -0.86 19.11
N VAL A 10 14.32 -0.98 19.12
CA VAL A 10 13.50 -0.62 17.94
C VAL A 10 12.83 0.67 18.35
N ALA A 11 13.56 1.77 18.18
CA ALA A 11 12.98 3.09 18.28
C ALA A 11 12.15 3.28 17.01
N VAL A 12 10.83 3.31 17.19
CA VAL A 12 9.89 3.82 16.20
C VAL A 12 10.29 5.26 15.91
N VAL A 13 10.93 5.51 14.76
CA VAL A 13 11.05 6.86 14.23
C VAL A 13 9.74 7.12 13.47
N LEU A 14 8.80 7.74 14.17
CA LEU A 14 7.85 8.63 13.50
C LEU A 14 8.70 9.72 12.85
N LEU A 15 8.71 9.78 11.52
CA LEU A 15 9.37 10.85 10.78
C LEU A 15 8.83 12.19 11.30
N GLY A 16 9.70 12.91 12.01
CA GLY A 16 9.44 14.24 12.49
C GLY A 16 9.48 15.22 11.31
N ALA A 17 8.49 16.10 11.29
CA ALA A 17 8.31 17.18 10.34
C ALA A 17 9.59 18.01 10.11
N ALA A 18 10.00 18.11 8.85
CA ALA A 18 10.82 19.23 8.40
C ALA A 18 9.86 20.36 7.97
N ALA A 19 9.65 21.32 8.86
CA ALA A 19 8.93 22.55 8.56
C ALA A 19 9.74 23.40 7.55
N CYS A 20 9.12 23.79 6.43
CA CYS A 20 9.03 25.21 6.01
C CYS A 20 8.16 25.50 4.76
N SER A 21 7.28 26.48 4.98
CA SER A 21 6.69 27.48 4.07
C SER A 21 5.43 27.16 3.24
N ALA A 22 4.42 27.96 3.57
CA ALA A 22 3.11 28.18 2.98
C ALA A 22 2.97 28.20 1.44
N GLY A 23 1.92 27.54 0.96
CA GLY A 23 0.90 28.13 0.09
C GLY A 23 1.31 28.48 -1.35
N GLY A 24 1.16 27.51 -2.26
CA GLY A 24 1.15 27.68 -3.72
C GLY A 24 0.63 26.40 -4.40
N PRO A 25 0.06 26.47 -5.61
CA PRO A 25 -0.66 25.33 -6.21
C PRO A 25 0.30 24.17 -6.47
N ALA A 26 -0.24 22.95 -6.38
CA ALA A 26 0.44 21.68 -6.66
C ALA A 26 1.49 21.83 -7.78
N GLY A 27 2.76 21.87 -7.37
CA GLY A 27 3.88 22.08 -8.25
C GLY A 27 4.08 20.85 -9.11
N THR A 28 4.05 21.04 -10.43
CA THR A 28 4.50 20.07 -11.42
C THR A 28 5.99 19.80 -11.24
N SER A 29 6.37 18.87 -10.37
CA SER A 29 7.72 18.28 -10.35
C SER A 29 7.75 16.99 -11.17
N GLY A 30 7.18 17.05 -12.38
CA GLY A 30 7.45 16.10 -13.44
C GLY A 30 8.87 16.31 -13.97
N SER A 31 9.89 15.97 -13.18
CA SER A 31 11.18 15.67 -13.77
C SER A 31 10.99 14.40 -14.59
N GLU A 32 11.32 14.48 -15.89
CA GLU A 32 11.31 13.33 -16.78
C GLU A 32 12.17 12.24 -16.12
N PRO A 33 11.63 11.04 -15.82
CA PRO A 33 12.39 10.04 -15.11
C PRO A 33 13.63 9.73 -15.94
N ALA A 34 14.82 9.90 -15.35
CA ALA A 34 16.06 9.59 -16.02
C ALA A 34 15.92 8.21 -16.68
N LEU A 35 16.14 8.16 -18.00
CA LEU A 35 16.03 6.91 -18.75
C LEU A 35 16.93 5.88 -18.06
N LEU A 36 16.33 4.81 -17.54
CA LEU A 36 17.10 3.73 -16.95
C LEU A 36 18.03 3.16 -18.02
N PRO A 37 19.24 2.72 -17.63
CA PRO A 37 20.06 1.96 -18.55
C PRO A 37 19.32 0.69 -18.99
N THR A 38 19.81 0.08 -20.07
CA THR A 38 19.32 -1.22 -20.52
C THR A 38 19.43 -2.23 -19.38
N ALA A 39 18.41 -3.08 -19.24
CA ALA A 39 18.39 -4.13 -18.22
C ALA A 39 19.69 -4.94 -18.26
N PRO A 40 20.37 -5.15 -17.11
CA PRO A 40 21.57 -5.96 -17.05
C PRO A 40 21.25 -7.42 -17.44
N ALA A 41 22.24 -8.11 -18.01
CA ALA A 41 22.10 -9.52 -18.32
C ALA A 41 21.99 -10.33 -17.03
N VAL A 42 21.01 -11.25 -16.97
CA VAL A 42 20.83 -12.17 -15.85
C VAL A 42 21.31 -13.57 -16.23
N PRO A 43 22.19 -14.22 -15.43
CA PRO A 43 22.60 -15.59 -15.66
C PRO A 43 21.42 -16.56 -15.59
N ALA A 44 21.45 -17.61 -16.43
CA ALA A 44 20.56 -18.75 -16.29
C ALA A 44 21.09 -19.73 -15.24
N GLY A 45 20.20 -20.33 -14.46
CA GLY A 45 20.55 -21.39 -13.50
C GLY A 45 20.97 -20.90 -12.12
N ALA A 46 21.68 -21.75 -11.39
CA ALA A 46 22.04 -21.55 -9.99
C ALA A 46 23.00 -20.36 -9.78
N VAL A 47 22.90 -19.74 -8.60
CA VAL A 47 23.85 -18.73 -8.15
C VAL A 47 25.24 -19.36 -7.99
N ARG A 48 26.30 -18.63 -8.33
CA ARG A 48 27.68 -19.11 -8.16
C ARG A 48 27.94 -19.49 -6.69
N PRO A 49 28.62 -20.61 -6.39
CA PRO A 49 28.83 -21.05 -5.01
C PRO A 49 29.49 -20.02 -4.10
N THR A 50 30.45 -19.23 -4.62
CA THR A 50 31.12 -18.19 -3.82
C THR A 50 30.17 -17.05 -3.47
N ALA A 51 29.33 -16.62 -4.43
CA ALA A 51 28.31 -15.62 -4.19
C ALA A 51 27.22 -16.13 -3.23
N SER A 52 26.78 -17.38 -3.37
CA SER A 52 25.84 -18.02 -2.44
C SER A 52 26.38 -18.04 -1.00
N GLN A 53 27.63 -18.48 -0.81
CA GLN A 53 28.26 -18.49 0.52
C GLN A 53 28.47 -17.09 1.09
N ALA A 54 28.74 -16.09 0.24
CA ALA A 54 28.80 -14.70 0.65
C ALA A 54 27.41 -14.21 1.12
N LEU A 55 26.35 -14.51 0.37
CA LEU A 55 24.97 -14.21 0.76
C LEU A 55 24.57 -14.90 2.07
N ASP A 56 24.91 -16.17 2.25
CA ASP A 56 24.63 -16.90 3.50
C ASP A 56 25.25 -16.18 4.72
N ARG A 57 26.44 -15.59 4.56
CA ARG A 57 27.08 -14.78 5.62
C ARG A 57 26.35 -13.46 5.85
N LEU A 58 25.91 -12.78 4.79
CA LEU A 58 25.16 -11.52 4.90
C LEU A 58 23.82 -11.72 5.60
N VAL A 59 23.05 -12.75 5.21
CA VAL A 59 21.71 -12.98 5.79
C VAL A 59 21.76 -13.59 7.19
N ALA A 60 22.89 -14.17 7.61
CA ALA A 60 23.09 -14.64 8.98
C ALA A 60 23.24 -13.48 9.98
N ALA A 61 23.64 -12.30 9.52
CA ALA A 61 23.77 -11.08 10.32
C ALA A 61 23.39 -9.83 9.50
N PRO A 62 22.10 -9.68 9.09
CA PRO A 62 21.69 -8.65 8.14
C PRO A 62 21.77 -7.21 8.67
N LEU A 63 22.02 -7.05 9.98
CA LEU A 63 22.21 -5.76 10.66
C LEU A 63 23.69 -5.47 11.00
N ASP A 64 24.61 -6.40 10.69
CA ASP A 64 26.06 -6.27 10.92
C ASP A 64 26.79 -6.90 9.73
N LEU A 65 26.81 -6.17 8.63
CA LEU A 65 27.21 -6.70 7.32
C LEU A 65 28.72 -6.93 7.21
N ASP A 66 29.09 -8.03 6.56
CA ASP A 66 30.46 -8.32 6.14
C ASP A 66 30.73 -7.65 4.78
N ASP A 67 31.44 -6.52 4.77
CA ASP A 67 31.83 -5.78 3.56
C ASP A 67 32.48 -6.68 2.49
N ALA A 68 33.30 -7.66 2.90
CA ALA A 68 33.95 -8.57 1.96
C ALA A 68 32.95 -9.54 1.33
N ALA A 69 31.89 -9.90 2.05
CA ALA A 69 30.79 -10.67 1.50
C ALA A 69 29.95 -9.82 0.52
N VAL A 70 29.66 -8.56 0.85
CA VAL A 70 28.98 -7.63 -0.09
C VAL A 70 29.78 -7.49 -1.39
N GLU A 71 31.11 -7.32 -1.28
CA GLU A 71 31.98 -7.21 -2.44
C GLU A 71 31.98 -8.49 -3.30
N GLU A 72 32.03 -9.68 -2.68
CA GLU A 72 31.95 -10.96 -3.40
C GLU A 72 30.61 -11.13 -4.13
N VAL A 73 29.50 -10.72 -3.50
CA VAL A 73 28.18 -10.69 -4.15
C VAL A 73 28.21 -9.72 -5.34
N GLY A 74 28.77 -8.52 -5.20
CA GLY A 74 28.91 -7.55 -6.29
C GLY A 74 29.74 -8.07 -7.47
N ARG A 75 30.85 -8.76 -7.20
CA ARG A 75 31.71 -9.41 -8.22
C ARG A 75 31.05 -10.60 -8.90
N SER A 76 29.90 -11.07 -8.40
CA SER A 76 29.16 -12.16 -9.02
C SER A 76 28.63 -11.81 -10.42
N GLY A 77 28.38 -10.51 -10.69
CA GLY A 77 27.75 -10.05 -11.92
C GLY A 77 26.34 -10.61 -12.15
N ASP A 78 25.71 -11.19 -11.13
CA ASP A 78 24.37 -11.76 -11.20
C ASP A 78 23.35 -10.74 -10.70
N ALA A 79 22.78 -9.95 -11.62
CA ALA A 79 21.86 -8.86 -11.29
C ALA A 79 20.64 -9.31 -10.47
N ARG A 80 20.29 -10.61 -10.47
CA ARG A 80 19.20 -11.16 -9.64
C ARG A 80 19.47 -11.01 -8.15
N LEU A 81 20.73 -10.99 -7.73
CA LEU A 81 21.14 -10.81 -6.33
C LEU A 81 20.92 -9.39 -5.82
N ALA A 82 20.69 -8.42 -6.72
CA ALA A 82 20.46 -7.03 -6.34
C ALA A 82 19.19 -6.86 -5.49
N TRP A 83 18.17 -7.72 -5.67
CA TRP A 83 16.99 -7.72 -4.81
C TRP A 83 17.32 -7.86 -3.32
N LEU A 84 18.27 -8.73 -3.00
CA LEU A 84 18.66 -8.99 -1.60
C LEU A 84 19.55 -7.87 -1.06
N LEU A 85 20.41 -7.26 -1.89
CA LEU A 85 21.17 -6.08 -1.47
C LEU A 85 20.28 -4.85 -1.25
N VAL A 86 19.19 -4.70 -2.02
CA VAL A 86 18.15 -3.68 -1.80
C VAL A 86 17.47 -3.90 -0.44
N ASP A 87 17.06 -5.14 -0.14
CA ASP A 87 16.47 -5.46 1.16
C ASP A 87 17.45 -5.14 2.29
N LEU A 88 18.71 -5.60 2.20
CA LEU A 88 19.74 -5.31 3.20
C LEU A 88 19.96 -3.81 3.39
N LEU A 89 20.03 -3.03 2.30
CA LEU A 89 20.16 -1.58 2.34
C LEU A 89 18.97 -0.93 3.07
N ARG A 90 17.74 -1.40 2.80
CA ARG A 90 16.53 -0.90 3.46
C ARG A 90 16.55 -1.11 4.97
N PHE A 91 17.18 -2.19 5.46
CA PHE A 91 17.23 -2.52 6.88
C PHE A 91 18.42 -1.92 7.64
N GLN A 92 19.36 -1.23 6.95
CA GLN A 92 20.45 -0.53 7.63
C GLN A 92 19.94 0.68 8.41
N LEU A 93 20.54 0.93 9.59
CA LEU A 93 20.15 2.02 10.50
C LEU A 93 20.48 3.42 9.92
N ASP A 94 21.50 3.51 9.07
CA ASP A 94 21.79 4.70 8.26
C ASP A 94 21.04 4.56 6.92
N PHE A 95 19.71 4.69 6.97
CA PHE A 95 18.72 4.38 5.91
C PHE A 95 18.96 4.97 4.51
N GLU A 96 19.99 5.81 4.34
CA GLU A 96 20.26 6.55 3.11
C GLU A 96 21.62 6.23 2.47
N SER A 97 22.55 5.59 3.18
CA SER A 97 23.86 5.27 2.60
C SER A 97 24.63 4.17 3.33
N ASP A 98 24.90 3.09 2.61
CA ASP A 98 25.91 2.09 2.98
C ASP A 98 26.83 1.91 1.76
N PRO A 99 28.05 2.50 1.76
CA PRO A 99 28.91 2.49 0.58
C PRO A 99 29.25 1.10 0.03
N PRO A 100 29.56 0.08 0.87
CA PRO A 100 29.69 -1.30 0.41
C PRO A 100 28.45 -1.81 -0.35
N LEU A 101 27.24 -1.64 0.19
CA LEU A 101 26.01 -2.07 -0.48
C LEU A 101 25.76 -1.32 -1.78
N LEU A 102 25.97 -0.01 -1.80
CA LEU A 102 25.82 0.81 -3.01
C LEU A 102 26.80 0.41 -4.11
N ASP A 103 28.08 0.15 -3.78
CA ASP A 103 29.06 -0.35 -4.76
C ASP A 103 28.69 -1.76 -5.26
N GLY A 104 28.17 -2.63 -4.38
CA GLY A 104 27.63 -3.93 -4.75
C GLY A 104 26.48 -3.82 -5.76
N LEU A 105 25.50 -2.96 -5.46
CA LEU A 105 24.34 -2.69 -6.32
C LEU A 105 24.77 -2.10 -7.66
N ASP A 106 25.71 -1.14 -7.67
CA ASP A 106 26.27 -0.55 -8.88
C ASP A 106 26.89 -1.62 -9.80
N ARG A 107 27.68 -2.54 -9.22
CA ARG A 107 28.33 -3.62 -9.97
C ARG A 107 27.35 -4.63 -10.54
N LEU A 108 26.34 -5.00 -9.76
CA LEU A 108 25.33 -5.98 -10.17
C LEU A 108 24.43 -5.43 -11.27
N THR A 109 24.06 -4.16 -11.16
CA THR A 109 23.02 -3.56 -12.01
C THR A 109 23.56 -2.74 -13.17
N GLY A 110 24.79 -2.23 -13.06
CA GLY A 110 25.34 -1.22 -13.97
C GLY A 110 24.62 0.14 -13.88
N TYR A 111 23.72 0.31 -12.90
CA TYR A 111 22.97 1.52 -12.63
C TYR A 111 23.50 2.16 -11.35
N ARG A 112 23.62 3.50 -11.35
CA ARG A 112 23.95 4.29 -10.16
C ARG A 112 22.73 5.10 -9.79
N ALA A 113 22.23 4.95 -8.57
CA ALA A 113 21.12 5.76 -8.10
C ALA A 113 21.50 7.26 -8.12
N PRO A 114 20.57 8.16 -8.52
CA PRO A 114 20.77 9.60 -8.38
C PRO A 114 21.11 9.99 -6.94
N THR A 115 21.94 11.01 -6.80
CA THR A 115 22.41 11.51 -5.50
C THR A 115 21.73 12.82 -5.10
N ASP A 116 20.63 13.19 -5.74
CA ASP A 116 19.88 14.39 -5.37
C ASP A 116 19.13 14.16 -4.04
N PRO A 117 18.87 15.22 -3.25
CA PRO A 117 18.27 15.07 -1.92
C PRO A 117 16.86 14.47 -1.88
N SER A 118 16.15 14.41 -3.01
CA SER A 118 14.82 13.81 -3.09
C SER A 118 14.86 12.32 -3.45
N THR A 119 16.02 11.78 -3.81
CA THR A 119 16.18 10.37 -4.18
C THR A 119 16.62 9.53 -2.99
N VAL A 120 15.80 8.53 -2.65
CA VAL A 120 16.17 7.50 -1.69
C VAL A 120 16.80 6.32 -2.45
N ALA A 121 18.07 6.02 -2.19
CA ALA A 121 18.86 5.10 -3.01
C ALA A 121 18.22 3.71 -3.15
N TRP A 122 17.80 3.09 -2.04
CA TRP A 122 17.18 1.76 -2.08
C TRP A 122 15.89 1.76 -2.91
N VAL A 123 15.10 2.85 -2.87
CA VAL A 123 13.88 3.01 -3.69
C VAL A 123 14.25 3.05 -5.16
N ALA A 124 15.28 3.81 -5.52
CA ALA A 124 15.74 3.95 -6.89
C ALA A 124 16.24 2.62 -7.50
N TYR A 125 16.99 1.81 -6.73
CA TYR A 125 17.40 0.48 -7.19
C TYR A 125 16.21 -0.48 -7.30
N ALA A 126 15.32 -0.50 -6.32
CA ALA A 126 14.13 -1.35 -6.36
C ALA A 126 13.22 -1.01 -7.56
N ASP A 127 12.98 0.28 -7.82
CA ASP A 127 12.23 0.73 -9.00
C ASP A 127 12.92 0.30 -10.31
N ALA A 128 14.25 0.35 -10.38
CA ALA A 128 14.99 -0.12 -11.54
C ALA A 128 14.79 -1.64 -11.76
N LEU A 129 14.92 -2.43 -10.70
CA LEU A 129 14.74 -3.88 -10.76
C LEU A 129 13.30 -4.27 -11.14
N LEU A 130 12.30 -3.55 -10.64
CA LEU A 130 10.89 -3.71 -11.03
C LEU A 130 10.68 -3.37 -12.51
N ARG A 131 11.24 -2.26 -13.00
CA ARG A 131 11.08 -1.82 -14.40
C ARG A 131 11.77 -2.74 -15.41
N TRP A 132 12.87 -3.37 -15.02
CA TRP A 132 13.53 -4.39 -15.83
C TRP A 132 12.89 -5.78 -15.73
N ASP A 133 11.90 -5.96 -14.85
CA ASP A 133 11.35 -7.28 -14.47
C ASP A 133 12.47 -8.28 -14.14
N THR A 134 13.39 -7.85 -13.27
CA THR A 134 14.56 -8.67 -12.93
C THR A 134 14.10 -9.93 -12.19
N PRO A 135 14.38 -11.15 -12.69
CA PRO A 135 13.92 -12.38 -12.06
C PRO A 135 14.60 -12.62 -10.72
N ALA A 136 13.94 -13.38 -9.85
CA ALA A 136 14.55 -13.85 -8.61
C ALA A 136 15.59 -14.96 -8.91
N PRO A 137 16.70 -15.03 -8.16
CA PRO A 137 17.59 -16.18 -8.23
C PRO A 137 16.95 -17.44 -7.60
N PRO A 138 17.38 -18.66 -7.97
CA PRO A 138 17.04 -19.86 -7.20
C PRO A 138 17.46 -19.70 -5.73
N GLY A 139 16.58 -20.08 -4.79
CA GLY A 139 16.84 -19.92 -3.34
C GLY A 139 16.54 -18.51 -2.78
N TYR A 140 16.05 -17.58 -3.60
CA TYR A 140 15.76 -16.19 -3.20
C TYR A 140 14.94 -16.07 -1.91
N LEU A 141 13.84 -16.83 -1.82
CA LEU A 141 12.90 -16.71 -0.71
C LEU A 141 13.54 -17.09 0.63
N ASP A 142 14.45 -18.08 0.64
CA ASP A 142 15.14 -18.52 1.86
C ASP A 142 16.08 -17.43 2.41
N TRP A 143 16.79 -16.73 1.51
CA TRP A 143 17.62 -15.58 1.90
C TRP A 143 16.77 -14.40 2.35
N LYS A 144 15.69 -14.07 1.60
CA LYS A 144 14.78 -12.97 1.96
C LYS A 144 14.14 -13.22 3.33
N ARG A 145 13.67 -14.45 3.59
CA ARG A 145 13.11 -14.85 4.88
C ARG A 145 14.09 -14.56 6.01
N GLN A 146 15.35 -14.96 5.87
CA GLN A 146 16.36 -14.73 6.93
C GLN A 146 16.58 -13.24 7.22
N ILE A 147 16.62 -12.40 6.18
CA ILE A 147 16.72 -10.94 6.34
C ILE A 147 15.52 -10.41 7.13
N TYR A 148 14.31 -10.78 6.71
CA TYR A 148 13.07 -10.23 7.27
C TYR A 148 12.81 -10.71 8.70
N LEU A 149 13.03 -12.00 8.99
CA LEU A 149 12.81 -12.58 10.32
C LEU A 149 13.87 -12.16 11.34
N ALA A 150 15.03 -11.67 10.90
CA ALA A 150 15.98 -11.04 11.80
C ALA A 150 15.46 -9.71 12.39
N VAL A 151 14.52 -9.06 11.69
CA VAL A 151 13.93 -7.78 12.10
C VAL A 151 12.58 -7.98 12.79
N GLU A 152 11.71 -8.78 12.19
CA GLU A 152 10.38 -9.08 12.72
C GLU A 152 10.09 -10.59 12.61
N PRO A 153 10.35 -11.36 13.68
CA PRO A 153 10.04 -12.79 13.72
C PRO A 153 8.55 -13.10 13.49
N ALA A 154 7.64 -12.18 13.79
CA ALA A 154 6.20 -12.41 13.62
C ALA A 154 5.75 -12.47 12.15
N TRP A 155 6.65 -12.26 11.18
CA TRP A 155 6.35 -12.51 9.76
C TRP A 155 6.55 -13.96 9.35
N GLU A 156 7.07 -14.84 10.21
CA GLU A 156 7.33 -16.25 9.88
C GLU A 156 6.14 -16.97 9.21
N PRO A 157 4.89 -16.82 9.69
CA PRO A 157 3.73 -17.48 9.07
C PRO A 157 3.51 -17.08 7.61
N PHE A 158 3.98 -15.90 7.18
CA PHE A 158 3.81 -15.42 5.83
C PHE A 158 4.80 -16.09 4.86
N PHE A 159 6.00 -16.44 5.34
CA PHE A 159 7.05 -17.07 4.53
C PHE A 159 6.92 -18.59 4.42
N ASP A 160 6.32 -19.24 5.42
CA ASP A 160 6.14 -20.69 5.47
C ASP A 160 4.87 -21.16 4.76
N ASP A 161 4.77 -20.85 3.46
CA ASP A 161 3.57 -21.12 2.67
C ASP A 161 3.86 -21.56 1.21
N ASP A 162 3.66 -22.84 0.94
CA ASP A 162 3.76 -23.43 -0.40
C ASP A 162 2.58 -23.03 -1.31
N ALA A 163 1.47 -22.54 -0.75
CA ALA A 163 0.29 -22.08 -1.49
C ALA A 163 0.37 -20.60 -1.88
N SER A 164 1.47 -19.92 -1.53
CA SER A 164 1.64 -18.51 -1.78
C SER A 164 1.60 -18.20 -3.27
N THR A 165 0.74 -17.24 -3.64
CA THR A 165 0.71 -16.64 -4.99
C THR A 165 1.49 -15.32 -5.04
N LEU A 166 2.13 -14.95 -3.93
CA LEU A 166 2.84 -13.70 -3.76
C LEU A 166 4.19 -13.73 -4.47
N ASP A 167 4.43 -12.74 -5.33
CA ASP A 167 5.78 -12.50 -5.85
C ASP A 167 6.59 -11.71 -4.82
N TRP A 168 7.40 -12.44 -4.05
CA TRP A 168 8.23 -11.88 -2.98
C TRP A 168 9.26 -10.84 -3.43
N ARG A 169 9.56 -10.73 -4.74
CA ARG A 169 10.38 -9.62 -5.27
C ARG A 169 9.70 -8.27 -5.07
N HIS A 170 8.37 -8.24 -5.11
CA HIS A 170 7.60 -7.02 -4.97
C HIS A 170 7.32 -6.64 -3.52
N VAL A 171 7.59 -7.55 -2.57
CA VAL A 171 7.31 -7.37 -1.15
C VAL A 171 8.46 -6.66 -0.47
N MET A 172 8.14 -5.58 0.23
CA MET A 172 9.10 -4.73 0.94
C MET A 172 8.60 -4.38 2.35
N TRP A 173 9.52 -4.04 3.24
CA TRP A 173 9.16 -3.54 4.56
C TRP A 173 8.74 -2.07 4.53
N GLY A 174 7.52 -1.79 5.00
CA GLY A 174 6.95 -0.45 5.11
C GLY A 174 7.54 0.43 6.22
N GLY A 175 8.50 -0.07 7.00
CA GLY A 175 9.17 0.68 8.07
C GLY A 175 8.50 0.63 9.44
N VAL A 176 7.45 -0.18 9.58
CA VAL A 176 6.77 -0.42 10.86
C VAL A 176 6.70 -1.91 11.15
N ALA A 177 6.80 -2.29 12.42
CA ALA A 177 6.62 -3.67 12.85
C ALA A 177 5.18 -4.14 12.59
N ARG A 178 4.96 -5.46 12.63
CA ARG A 178 3.61 -6.02 12.55
C ARG A 178 2.74 -5.45 13.68
N ASP A 179 1.51 -5.08 13.37
CA ASP A 179 0.55 -4.45 14.30
C ASP A 179 0.99 -3.13 14.96
N ALA A 180 2.11 -2.52 14.54
CA ALA A 180 2.55 -1.22 15.07
C ALA A 180 1.57 -0.07 14.74
N ILE A 181 0.81 -0.21 13.64
CA ILE A 181 -0.34 0.62 13.31
C ILE A 181 -1.58 -0.14 13.76
N ALA A 182 -2.11 0.25 14.93
CA ALA A 182 -3.19 -0.45 15.59
C ALA A 182 -4.50 -0.31 14.82
N ALA A 183 -4.99 -1.43 14.29
CA ALA A 183 -6.32 -1.52 13.69
C ALA A 183 -7.40 -1.21 14.73
N LEU A 184 -8.44 -0.49 14.32
CA LEU A 184 -9.64 -0.32 15.11
C LEU A 184 -10.45 -1.62 15.09
N VAL A 185 -10.90 -2.07 16.26
CA VAL A 185 -11.74 -3.26 16.40
C VAL A 185 -12.97 -2.89 17.22
N ASP A 186 -14.14 -3.01 16.60
CA ASP A 186 -15.43 -2.58 17.17
C ASP A 186 -15.38 -1.16 17.74
N PRO A 187 -14.96 -0.17 16.92
CA PRO A 187 -14.73 1.16 17.44
C PRO A 187 -16.04 1.82 17.91
N THR A 188 -15.90 2.76 18.85
CA THR A 188 -17.03 3.55 19.30
C THR A 188 -17.51 4.47 18.19
N THR A 189 -18.83 4.65 18.10
CA THR A 189 -19.46 5.53 17.10
C THR A 189 -20.42 6.49 17.78
N LEU A 190 -20.60 7.65 17.15
CA LEU A 190 -21.49 8.71 17.61
C LEU A 190 -22.61 8.91 16.58
N ALA A 191 -23.73 9.47 17.03
CA ALA A 191 -24.75 9.96 16.11
C ALA A 191 -24.21 11.16 15.30
N ALA A 192 -24.74 11.40 14.10
CA ALA A 192 -24.30 12.51 13.26
C ALA A 192 -24.30 13.89 13.98
N ASN A 193 -25.31 14.15 14.82
CA ASN A 193 -25.42 15.40 15.57
C ASN A 193 -24.30 15.58 16.62
N ASP A 194 -23.77 14.48 17.14
CA ASP A 194 -22.64 14.47 18.08
C ASP A 194 -21.29 14.51 17.35
N GLY A 195 -21.29 14.47 16.02
CA GLY A 195 -20.13 14.62 15.13
C GLY A 195 -19.71 16.07 14.85
N SER A 196 -20.28 17.06 15.55
CA SER A 196 -20.01 18.50 15.33
C SER A 196 -18.57 18.94 15.63
N TRP A 197 -17.77 18.06 16.24
CA TRP A 197 -16.33 18.26 16.43
C TRP A 197 -15.54 18.19 15.12
N LEU A 198 -16.05 17.48 14.12
CA LEU A 198 -15.42 17.37 12.81
C LEU A 198 -15.85 18.58 11.94
N PRO A 199 -14.90 19.34 11.36
CA PRO A 199 -15.23 20.41 10.44
C PRO A 199 -16.08 19.93 9.25
N ASP A 200 -16.83 20.83 8.64
CA ASP A 200 -17.77 20.48 7.57
C ASP A 200 -17.05 20.09 6.27
N GLU A 201 -15.89 20.71 6.02
CA GLU A 201 -15.01 20.49 4.87
C GLU A 201 -14.11 19.24 4.99
N ASP A 202 -14.07 18.64 6.17
CA ASP A 202 -13.20 17.50 6.44
C ASP A 202 -13.61 16.26 5.63
N VAL A 203 -12.61 15.55 5.12
CA VAL A 203 -12.85 14.34 4.31
C VAL A 203 -13.29 13.18 5.21
N VAL A 204 -14.35 12.50 4.80
CA VAL A 204 -14.82 11.25 5.37
C VAL A 204 -14.91 10.17 4.29
N PHE A 205 -14.74 8.93 4.70
CA PHE A 205 -15.11 7.75 3.93
C PHE A 205 -16.50 7.32 4.37
N GLY A 206 -17.50 7.58 3.55
CA GLY A 206 -18.89 7.22 3.78
C GLY A 206 -19.20 5.82 3.24
N VAL A 207 -19.94 5.02 4.02
CA VAL A 207 -20.40 3.70 3.59
C VAL A 207 -21.86 3.50 3.97
N VAL A 208 -22.57 2.70 3.16
CA VAL A 208 -23.92 2.22 3.47
C VAL A 208 -23.93 0.69 3.39
N VAL A 209 -24.30 0.05 4.49
CA VAL A 209 -24.40 -1.42 4.57
C VAL A 209 -25.77 -1.79 5.13
N ASP A 210 -26.52 -2.56 4.34
CA ASP A 210 -27.86 -3.06 4.69
C ASP A 210 -28.78 -1.95 5.28
N GLY A 211 -28.73 -0.77 4.65
CA GLY A 211 -29.56 0.40 4.98
C GLY A 211 -29.03 1.30 6.10
N GLN A 212 -27.90 0.97 6.74
CA GLN A 212 -27.27 1.80 7.75
C GLN A 212 -26.04 2.53 7.20
N ALA A 213 -25.94 3.82 7.49
CA ALA A 213 -24.85 4.68 7.03
C ALA A 213 -23.82 4.95 8.14
N ARG A 214 -22.54 4.98 7.76
CA ARG A 214 -21.43 5.36 8.65
C ARG A 214 -20.38 6.20 7.92
N ALA A 215 -19.86 7.21 8.61
CA ALA A 215 -18.70 7.98 8.19
C ALA A 215 -17.45 7.57 9.00
N TYR A 216 -16.34 7.37 8.29
CA TYR A 216 -15.00 7.18 8.86
C TYR A 216 -14.13 8.41 8.53
N PRO A 217 -13.86 9.32 9.48
CA PRO A 217 -13.07 10.52 9.22
C PRO A 217 -11.65 10.18 8.77
N ARG A 218 -11.19 10.82 7.68
CA ARG A 218 -9.87 10.54 7.10
C ARG A 218 -8.76 10.71 8.12
N ARG A 219 -8.80 11.77 8.94
CA ARG A 219 -7.82 12.01 10.02
C ARG A 219 -7.70 10.88 11.04
N ILE A 220 -8.77 10.13 11.30
CA ILE A 220 -8.73 8.95 12.19
C ILE A 220 -8.15 7.76 11.41
N MET A 221 -8.60 7.58 10.17
CA MET A 221 -8.13 6.51 9.30
C MET A 221 -6.66 6.67 8.89
N GLU A 222 -6.10 7.88 8.84
CA GLU A 222 -4.66 8.09 8.60
C GLU A 222 -3.79 7.62 9.77
N VAL A 223 -4.35 7.58 10.98
CA VAL A 223 -3.64 7.10 12.19
C VAL A 223 -3.77 5.60 12.36
N HIS A 224 -4.96 5.05 12.12
CA HIS A 224 -5.26 3.63 12.37
C HIS A 224 -5.19 2.76 11.12
N GLU A 225 -5.42 3.36 9.95
CA GLU A 225 -5.34 2.77 8.61
C GLU A 225 -6.20 1.52 8.37
N LEU A 226 -6.99 1.08 9.34
CA LEU A 226 -7.87 -0.08 9.25
C LEU A 226 -8.92 -0.07 10.36
N ALA A 227 -10.18 -0.30 9.99
CA ALA A 227 -11.27 -0.53 10.94
C ALA A 227 -11.98 -1.85 10.66
N ASN A 228 -12.09 -2.71 11.68
CA ASN A 228 -12.99 -3.85 11.71
C ASN A 228 -14.23 -3.44 12.51
N ASP A 229 -15.38 -3.34 11.84
CA ASP A 229 -16.60 -2.74 12.39
C ASP A 229 -17.82 -3.65 12.17
N THR A 230 -18.93 -3.33 12.84
CA THR A 230 -20.24 -3.93 12.65
C THR A 230 -21.25 -2.86 12.23
N LEU A 231 -21.83 -3.01 11.04
CA LEU A 231 -22.80 -2.07 10.47
C LEU A 231 -23.88 -2.85 9.72
N GLY A 232 -25.15 -2.48 9.88
CA GLY A 232 -26.26 -3.18 9.21
C GLY A 232 -26.41 -4.65 9.62
N GLY A 233 -25.86 -5.05 10.78
CA GLY A 233 -25.83 -6.45 11.21
C GLY A 233 -24.73 -7.30 10.55
N ARG A 234 -23.77 -6.67 9.86
CA ARG A 234 -22.70 -7.32 9.11
C ARG A 234 -21.34 -7.01 9.69
N ARG A 235 -20.40 -7.96 9.62
CA ARG A 235 -18.98 -7.67 9.89
C ARG A 235 -18.35 -7.08 8.63
N ILE A 236 -17.75 -5.91 8.79
CA ILE A 236 -17.07 -5.22 7.70
C ILE A 236 -15.64 -4.83 8.08
N GLY A 237 -14.80 -4.70 7.05
CA GLY A 237 -13.43 -4.20 7.15
C GLY A 237 -13.26 -3.00 6.23
N ILE A 238 -12.76 -1.89 6.78
CA ILE A 238 -12.43 -0.67 6.05
C ILE A 238 -10.92 -0.40 6.18
N PRO A 239 -10.05 -1.08 5.42
CA PRO A 239 -8.66 -0.69 5.32
C PRO A 239 -8.51 0.62 4.51
N TYR A 240 -7.66 1.52 5.01
CA TYR A 240 -7.21 2.72 4.33
C TYR A 240 -5.70 2.67 4.09
N CYS A 241 -5.28 2.61 2.83
CA CYS A 241 -3.87 2.77 2.46
C CYS A 241 -3.55 4.26 2.31
N THR A 242 -2.86 4.85 3.29
CA THR A 242 -2.45 6.26 3.26
C THR A 242 -1.57 6.58 2.04
N LEU A 243 -0.67 5.67 1.67
CA LEU A 243 0.21 5.79 0.50
C LEU A 243 -0.57 5.80 -0.83
N CYS A 244 -1.72 5.14 -0.86
CA CYS A 244 -2.51 4.92 -2.06
C CYS A 244 -3.69 5.89 -2.16
N GLY A 245 -3.96 6.68 -1.12
CA GLY A 245 -5.18 7.49 -1.00
C GLY A 245 -6.46 6.68 -1.15
N THR A 246 -6.47 5.41 -0.71
CA THR A 246 -7.54 4.44 -1.03
C THR A 246 -8.14 3.81 0.21
N ALA A 247 -9.44 4.03 0.43
CA ALA A 247 -10.27 3.27 1.36
C ALA A 247 -11.12 2.25 0.59
N VAL A 248 -11.06 0.99 1.03
CA VAL A 248 -11.84 -0.11 0.42
C VAL A 248 -12.75 -0.72 1.47
N GLY A 249 -13.98 -1.06 1.11
CA GLY A 249 -14.94 -1.71 2.00
C GLY A 249 -15.08 -3.19 1.68
N TYR A 250 -14.91 -4.06 2.68
CA TYR A 250 -15.01 -5.52 2.54
C TYR A 250 -16.02 -6.13 3.50
N TYR A 251 -16.77 -7.13 3.03
CA TYR A 251 -17.53 -8.01 3.91
C TYR A 251 -16.63 -9.09 4.51
N LEU A 252 -16.52 -9.14 5.84
CA LEU A 252 -15.66 -10.08 6.55
C LEU A 252 -16.41 -11.33 7.04
N ASP A 253 -17.74 -11.33 6.91
CA ASP A 253 -18.64 -12.41 7.32
C ASP A 253 -19.15 -13.28 6.15
N ARG A 254 -18.78 -12.97 4.90
CA ARG A 254 -19.17 -13.71 3.68
C ARG A 254 -18.10 -14.67 3.18
N GLN A 255 -17.50 -15.43 4.10
CA GLN A 255 -16.48 -16.41 3.75
C GLN A 255 -17.11 -17.79 3.49
N PRO A 256 -16.49 -18.64 2.66
CA PRO A 256 -16.89 -20.03 2.51
C PRO A 256 -16.91 -20.78 3.85
N ALA A 257 -17.68 -21.87 3.90
CA ALA A 257 -17.80 -22.69 5.09
C ALA A 257 -16.43 -23.14 5.62
N GLY A 258 -16.20 -22.95 6.93
CA GLY A 258 -14.98 -23.34 7.63
C GLY A 258 -13.93 -22.23 7.81
N VAL A 259 -14.07 -21.06 7.18
CA VAL A 259 -13.17 -19.91 7.39
C VAL A 259 -13.61 -19.07 8.60
N GLY A 260 -14.91 -18.83 8.73
CA GLY A 260 -15.48 -17.97 9.77
C GLY A 260 -15.30 -16.48 9.47
N THR A 261 -15.72 -15.63 10.41
CA THR A 261 -15.59 -14.18 10.29
C THR A 261 -14.13 -13.73 10.44
N LEU A 262 -13.63 -12.96 9.48
CA LEU A 262 -12.25 -12.47 9.49
C LEU A 262 -12.06 -11.27 10.42
N GLU A 263 -10.82 -11.06 10.86
CA GLU A 263 -10.34 -9.84 11.52
C GLU A 263 -9.07 -9.37 10.84
N LEU A 264 -9.14 -8.28 10.09
CA LEU A 264 -8.02 -7.75 9.34
C LEU A 264 -7.09 -6.94 10.25
N ARG A 265 -5.78 -7.00 9.97
CA ARG A 265 -4.70 -6.33 10.71
C ARG A 265 -3.59 -5.86 9.79
N THR A 266 -2.66 -5.06 10.33
CA THR A 266 -1.57 -4.45 9.56
C THR A 266 -0.31 -5.31 9.65
N SER A 267 0.19 -5.79 8.52
CA SER A 267 1.40 -6.64 8.49
C SER A 267 2.70 -5.83 8.63
N GLY A 268 2.70 -4.57 8.24
CA GLY A 268 3.94 -3.76 8.07
C GLY A 268 4.66 -4.02 6.73
N LEU A 269 4.14 -4.92 5.90
CA LEU A 269 4.64 -5.23 4.57
C LEU A 269 3.85 -4.48 3.49
N LEU A 270 4.53 -4.14 2.41
CA LEU A 270 3.97 -3.48 1.25
C LEU A 270 4.28 -4.26 -0.03
N GLN A 271 3.43 -4.11 -1.04
CA GLN A 271 3.68 -4.52 -2.42
C GLN A 271 3.37 -3.36 -3.35
N ARG A 272 4.36 -2.90 -4.14
CA ARG A 272 4.20 -1.76 -5.07
C ARG A 272 3.60 -0.51 -4.40
N SER A 273 4.12 -0.15 -3.23
CA SER A 273 3.59 0.91 -2.35
C SER A 273 2.15 0.72 -1.83
N ASN A 274 1.52 -0.44 -2.09
CA ASN A 274 0.24 -0.82 -1.51
C ASN A 274 0.41 -1.64 -0.24
N LYS A 275 -0.56 -1.52 0.67
CA LYS A 275 -0.57 -2.27 1.93
C LYS A 275 -0.85 -3.76 1.70
N LEU A 276 -0.05 -4.62 2.32
CA LEU A 276 -0.44 -5.98 2.62
C LEU A 276 -1.04 -6.01 4.03
N MET A 277 -2.30 -6.41 4.12
CA MET A 277 -2.97 -6.68 5.39
C MET A 277 -2.87 -8.18 5.69
N TYR A 278 -3.26 -8.59 6.88
CA TYR A 278 -3.38 -10.02 7.19
C TYR A 278 -4.63 -10.28 8.03
N ASP A 279 -5.14 -11.50 7.97
CA ASP A 279 -6.21 -11.95 8.87
C ASP A 279 -5.63 -12.56 10.15
N ALA A 280 -6.04 -12.04 11.30
CA ALA A 280 -5.51 -12.42 12.62
C ALA A 280 -5.82 -13.87 13.03
N ARG A 281 -6.75 -14.53 12.34
CA ARG A 281 -7.18 -15.90 12.66
C ARG A 281 -6.45 -16.95 11.84
N THR A 282 -6.17 -16.64 10.58
CA THR A 282 -5.59 -17.56 9.61
C THR A 282 -4.13 -17.25 9.29
N GLU A 283 -3.61 -16.10 9.73
CA GLU A 283 -2.27 -15.62 9.40
C GLU A 283 -2.03 -15.52 7.87
N SER A 284 -3.11 -15.39 7.11
CA SER A 284 -3.05 -15.21 5.65
C SER A 284 -2.85 -13.74 5.31
N LEU A 285 -1.88 -13.44 4.45
CA LEU A 285 -1.73 -12.11 3.86
C LEU A 285 -2.83 -11.88 2.83
N LEU A 286 -3.35 -10.65 2.79
CA LEU A 286 -4.27 -10.19 1.77
C LEU A 286 -3.76 -8.86 1.20
N ASP A 287 -3.93 -8.67 -0.10
CA ASP A 287 -3.67 -7.39 -0.73
C ASP A 287 -4.83 -6.41 -0.41
N GLN A 288 -4.50 -5.24 0.12
CA GLN A 288 -5.51 -4.29 0.60
C GLN A 288 -6.43 -3.78 -0.53
N PHE A 289 -5.89 -3.68 -1.75
CA PHE A 289 -6.58 -3.05 -2.86
C PHE A 289 -7.53 -4.02 -3.54
N SER A 290 -7.07 -5.26 -3.73
CA SER A 290 -7.80 -6.33 -4.39
C SER A 290 -8.73 -7.10 -3.44
N GLY A 291 -8.33 -7.27 -2.18
CA GLY A 291 -8.97 -8.16 -1.22
C GLY A 291 -8.59 -9.63 -1.43
N GLN A 292 -7.66 -9.92 -2.34
CA GLN A 292 -7.20 -11.27 -2.63
C GLN A 292 -6.29 -11.77 -1.51
N ALA A 293 -6.51 -13.00 -1.04
CA ALA A 293 -5.58 -13.71 -0.18
C ALA A 293 -4.38 -14.22 -0.99
N LEU A 294 -3.19 -13.87 -0.53
CA LEU A 294 -1.92 -14.11 -1.21
C LEU A 294 -1.08 -15.22 -0.54
N THR A 295 -1.29 -15.44 0.75
CA THR A 295 -0.67 -16.53 1.51
C THR A 295 -1.66 -17.25 2.42
N GLY A 296 -1.25 -18.39 2.94
CA GLY A 296 -1.88 -19.13 4.02
C GLY A 296 -3.21 -19.81 3.66
N PRO A 297 -3.97 -20.25 4.67
CA PRO A 297 -5.22 -21.00 4.48
C PRO A 297 -6.28 -20.30 3.63
N LEU A 298 -6.26 -18.96 3.55
CA LEU A 298 -7.17 -18.21 2.67
C LEU A 298 -6.73 -18.29 1.20
N ALA A 299 -5.42 -18.25 0.91
CA ALA A 299 -4.91 -18.38 -0.46
C ALA A 299 -5.14 -19.79 -1.03
N GLU A 300 -4.97 -20.85 -0.21
CA GLU A 300 -5.31 -22.23 -0.58
C GLU A 300 -6.78 -22.39 -1.03
N LYS A 301 -7.67 -21.55 -0.48
CA LYS A 301 -9.09 -21.51 -0.81
C LYS A 301 -9.43 -20.49 -1.90
N SER A 302 -8.42 -19.81 -2.45
CA SER A 302 -8.55 -18.74 -3.44
C SER A 302 -9.55 -17.67 -2.99
N ILE A 303 -9.46 -17.27 -1.71
CA ILE A 303 -10.35 -16.26 -1.15
C ILE A 303 -10.03 -14.89 -1.75
N GLU A 304 -11.07 -14.21 -2.20
CA GLU A 304 -11.09 -12.80 -2.52
C GLU A 304 -12.27 -12.18 -1.76
N LEU A 305 -12.01 -11.12 -1.00
CA LEU A 305 -13.03 -10.49 -0.18
C LEU A 305 -14.05 -9.74 -1.06
N GLU A 306 -15.33 -10.00 -0.80
CA GLU A 306 -16.41 -9.27 -1.48
C GLU A 306 -16.40 -7.80 -1.05
N ARG A 307 -16.36 -6.90 -2.05
CA ARG A 307 -16.32 -5.45 -1.85
C ARG A 307 -17.70 -4.81 -1.81
N PHE A 308 -17.78 -3.67 -1.14
CA PHE A 308 -18.86 -2.69 -1.27
C PHE A 308 -18.29 -1.29 -1.46
N SER A 309 -19.13 -0.35 -1.91
CA SER A 309 -18.70 1.00 -2.23
C SER A 309 -18.33 1.82 -1.01
N VAL A 310 -17.28 2.64 -1.18
CA VAL A 310 -16.83 3.64 -0.22
C VAL A 310 -16.82 4.98 -0.92
N VAL A 311 -17.65 5.90 -0.44
CA VAL A 311 -17.78 7.26 -0.97
C VAL A 311 -16.77 8.16 -0.27
N THR A 312 -15.79 8.68 -1.00
CA THR A 312 -14.89 9.72 -0.48
C THR A 312 -15.54 11.09 -0.70
N THR A 313 -15.86 11.78 0.38
CA THR A 313 -16.58 13.06 0.33
C THR A 313 -16.30 13.93 1.55
N THR A 314 -16.89 15.13 1.62
CA THR A 314 -16.84 15.99 2.81
C THR A 314 -17.86 15.56 3.86
N TRP A 315 -17.59 15.87 5.13
CA TRP A 315 -18.52 15.57 6.23
C TRP A 315 -19.87 16.24 6.03
N ALA A 316 -19.89 17.50 5.58
CA ALA A 316 -21.12 18.23 5.32
C ALA A 316 -21.99 17.56 4.26
N GLU A 317 -21.40 17.18 3.11
CA GLU A 317 -22.15 16.52 2.03
C GLU A 317 -22.65 15.14 2.46
N TRP A 318 -21.83 14.37 3.17
CA TRP A 318 -22.23 13.06 3.70
C TRP A 318 -23.39 13.16 4.68
N ARG A 319 -23.28 14.04 5.68
CA ARG A 319 -24.32 14.23 6.70
C ARG A 319 -25.60 14.79 6.10
N HIS A 320 -25.52 15.61 5.06
CA HIS A 320 -26.70 16.11 4.34
C HIS A 320 -27.43 14.98 3.61
N ALA A 321 -26.69 14.10 2.92
CA ALA A 321 -27.27 12.96 2.20
C ALA A 321 -27.77 11.85 3.13
N HIS A 322 -27.09 11.65 4.27
CA HIS A 322 -27.38 10.61 5.25
C HIS A 322 -27.55 11.19 6.67
N PRO A 323 -28.67 11.88 6.97
CA PRO A 323 -28.86 12.56 8.25
C PRO A 323 -28.87 11.62 9.46
N GLU A 324 -29.24 10.35 9.26
CA GLU A 324 -29.24 9.29 10.28
C GLU A 324 -27.90 8.53 10.35
N THR A 325 -26.86 9.00 9.64
CA THR A 325 -25.54 8.37 9.69
C THR A 325 -24.98 8.38 11.11
N THR A 326 -24.14 7.40 11.38
CA THR A 326 -23.22 7.47 12.52
C THR A 326 -21.84 7.90 12.03
N ILE A 327 -20.98 8.32 12.95
CA ILE A 327 -19.60 8.71 12.67
C ILE A 327 -18.66 7.98 13.65
N LEU A 328 -17.51 7.55 13.16
CA LEU A 328 -16.46 6.98 14.00
C LEU A 328 -16.01 8.02 15.05
N ALA A 329 -16.01 7.62 16.33
CA ALA A 329 -15.52 8.46 17.41
C ALA A 329 -13.98 8.43 17.45
N ALA A 330 -13.37 9.51 17.96
CA ALA A 330 -11.97 9.49 18.36
C ALA A 330 -11.74 8.36 19.38
N ASP A 331 -10.68 7.57 19.22
CA ASP A 331 -10.36 6.47 20.15
C ASP A 331 -9.66 7.03 21.41
N PRO A 332 -10.34 7.08 22.58
CA PRO A 332 -9.74 7.57 23.81
C PRO A 332 -8.59 6.70 24.31
N GLY A 333 -8.47 5.44 23.84
CA GLY A 333 -7.44 4.49 24.25
C GLY A 333 -6.05 4.77 23.68
N THR A 334 -5.94 5.59 22.64
CA THR A 334 -4.64 5.92 22.02
C THR A 334 -3.94 7.12 22.66
N GLY A 335 -4.69 7.97 23.38
CA GLY A 335 -4.20 9.24 23.89
C GLY A 335 -3.71 10.21 22.81
N ARG A 336 -4.09 9.99 21.54
CA ARG A 336 -3.69 10.82 20.39
C ARG A 336 -4.78 11.84 20.07
N ASP A 337 -4.34 13.04 19.74
CA ASP A 337 -5.19 14.01 19.03
C ASP A 337 -5.15 13.66 17.53
N TYR A 338 -6.31 13.64 16.88
CA TYR A 338 -6.42 13.45 15.44
C TYR A 338 -6.32 14.79 14.73
N GLU A 339 -5.09 15.20 14.45
CA GLU A 339 -4.79 16.39 13.66
C GLU A 339 -5.41 16.32 12.26
N ALA A 340 -5.60 17.48 11.62
CA ALA A 340 -6.24 17.53 10.29
C ALA A 340 -5.35 16.94 9.17
N ASP A 341 -4.02 17.00 9.35
CA ASP A 341 -3.01 16.42 8.47
C ASP A 341 -1.94 15.71 9.30
N PRO A 342 -2.20 14.47 9.76
CA PRO A 342 -1.25 13.68 10.52
C PRO A 342 -0.06 13.18 9.67
N LEU A 343 -0.11 13.29 8.34
CA LEU A 343 0.95 12.85 7.44
C LEU A 343 1.95 13.98 7.14
N GLY A 344 1.56 15.25 7.28
CA GLY A 344 2.46 16.40 7.23
C GLY A 344 3.23 16.52 5.91
N GLY A 345 2.58 16.22 4.79
CA GLY A 345 3.18 16.27 3.45
C GLY A 345 4.19 15.15 3.12
N ARG A 346 4.19 14.05 3.90
CA ARG A 346 5.09 12.89 3.74
C ARG A 346 5.27 12.43 2.29
N ASP A 347 4.19 12.43 1.52
CA ASP A 347 4.11 11.90 0.16
C ASP A 347 3.68 12.94 -0.89
N ASP A 348 3.88 14.24 -0.61
CA ASP A 348 3.56 15.34 -1.55
C ASP A 348 4.33 15.25 -2.88
N ASN A 349 5.46 14.55 -2.89
CA ASN A 349 6.32 14.36 -4.06
C ASN A 349 6.07 13.02 -4.78
N GLY A 350 4.96 12.33 -4.46
CA GLY A 350 4.61 11.04 -5.02
C GLY A 350 4.96 9.85 -4.12
N PRO A 351 4.91 8.62 -4.65
CA PRO A 351 5.14 7.40 -3.90
C PRO A 351 6.53 7.35 -3.27
N ILE A 352 6.59 7.14 -1.95
CA ILE A 352 7.84 7.00 -1.19
C ILE A 352 8.36 5.56 -1.14
N PHE A 353 7.58 4.60 -1.68
CA PHE A 353 7.97 3.20 -1.87
C PHE A 353 7.97 2.85 -3.36
N PRO A 354 8.83 1.91 -3.80
CA PRO A 354 8.91 1.48 -5.18
C PRO A 354 7.58 1.03 -5.76
N ILE A 355 7.28 1.49 -6.97
CA ILE A 355 6.09 1.12 -7.76
C ILE A 355 6.48 0.55 -9.13
N GLY A 356 7.74 0.70 -9.54
CA GLY A 356 8.26 0.27 -10.83
C GLY A 356 7.78 1.18 -11.96
N GLN A 357 7.24 0.57 -13.03
CA GLN A 357 6.79 1.33 -14.20
C GLN A 357 5.54 2.15 -13.87
N ARG A 358 5.59 3.44 -14.19
CA ARG A 358 4.48 4.38 -14.02
C ARG A 358 3.64 4.43 -15.29
N ASP A 359 2.34 4.68 -15.11
CA ASP A 359 1.42 4.97 -16.20
C ASP A 359 1.28 6.50 -16.34
N ASP A 360 1.98 7.06 -17.32
CA ASP A 360 2.13 8.51 -17.48
C ASP A 360 0.90 9.20 -18.09
N ARG A 361 -0.24 8.49 -18.23
CA ARG A 361 -1.48 9.11 -18.72
C ARG A 361 -2.04 10.13 -17.73
N LEU A 362 -1.80 9.97 -16.43
CA LEU A 362 -2.18 10.93 -15.39
C LEU A 362 -1.01 11.14 -14.41
N PRO A 363 -0.98 12.27 -13.67
CA PRO A 363 -0.10 12.40 -12.52
C PRO A 363 -0.22 11.20 -11.57
N VAL A 364 0.89 10.78 -10.96
CA VAL A 364 0.94 9.56 -10.15
C VAL A 364 -0.10 9.53 -9.03
N GLN A 365 -0.33 10.68 -8.36
CA GLN A 365 -1.30 10.83 -7.29
C GLN A 365 -2.61 11.49 -7.73
N GLU A 366 -2.91 11.54 -9.04
CA GLU A 366 -4.21 11.99 -9.51
C GLU A 366 -5.32 11.12 -8.91
N PRO A 367 -6.30 11.69 -8.18
CA PRO A 367 -7.41 10.91 -7.64
C PRO A 367 -8.29 10.39 -8.77
N VAL A 368 -8.52 9.08 -8.78
CA VAL A 368 -9.40 8.40 -9.72
C VAL A 368 -10.45 7.57 -8.99
N VAL A 369 -11.62 7.47 -9.59
CA VAL A 369 -12.55 6.37 -9.31
C VAL A 369 -12.31 5.31 -10.37
N GLY A 370 -12.02 4.09 -9.93
CA GLY A 370 -11.84 2.95 -10.81
C GLY A 370 -12.81 1.82 -10.48
N VAL A 371 -13.25 1.10 -11.51
CA VAL A 371 -14.06 -0.11 -11.37
C VAL A 371 -13.62 -1.17 -12.37
N VAL A 372 -13.88 -2.43 -12.03
CA VAL A 372 -13.76 -3.56 -12.96
C VAL A 372 -15.17 -4.00 -13.33
N THR A 373 -15.47 -4.02 -14.63
CA THR A 373 -16.78 -4.47 -15.12
C THR A 373 -16.95 -5.97 -14.88
N PRO A 374 -18.19 -6.51 -14.91
CA PRO A 374 -18.42 -7.96 -14.84
C PRO A 374 -17.72 -8.78 -15.93
N THR A 375 -17.29 -8.14 -17.03
CA THR A 375 -16.50 -8.79 -18.10
C THR A 375 -14.99 -8.69 -17.86
N GLY A 376 -14.55 -8.21 -16.70
CA GLY A 376 -13.13 -8.07 -16.34
C GLY A 376 -12.44 -6.84 -16.92
N VAL A 377 -13.17 -5.87 -17.47
CA VAL A 377 -12.56 -4.66 -18.06
C VAL A 377 -12.39 -3.62 -16.96
N ALA A 378 -11.14 -3.21 -16.72
CA ALA A 378 -10.84 -2.11 -15.80
C ALA A 378 -11.08 -0.76 -16.48
N VAL A 379 -11.80 0.12 -15.77
CA VAL A 379 -12.16 1.48 -16.24
C VAL A 379 -11.86 2.47 -15.12
N ALA A 380 -11.31 3.63 -15.45
CA ALA A 380 -11.04 4.70 -14.49
C ALA A 380 -11.48 6.08 -14.99
N PHE A 381 -11.79 6.95 -14.03
CA PHE A 381 -12.26 8.31 -14.23
C PHE A 381 -11.52 9.24 -13.26
N ALA A 382 -10.85 10.29 -13.78
CA ALA A 382 -10.25 11.31 -12.92
C ALA A 382 -11.36 12.07 -12.16
N VAL A 383 -11.24 12.15 -10.84
CA VAL A 383 -12.33 12.61 -9.96
C VAL A 383 -12.72 14.05 -10.26
N ALA A 384 -11.73 14.94 -10.40
CA ALA A 384 -11.98 16.36 -10.65
C ALA A 384 -12.64 16.60 -12.02
N GLU A 385 -12.14 15.94 -13.05
CA GLU A 385 -12.66 16.02 -14.43
C GLU A 385 -14.09 15.47 -14.51
N ALA A 386 -14.35 14.30 -13.91
CA ALA A 386 -15.68 13.70 -13.88
C ALA A 386 -16.69 14.57 -13.11
N LYS A 387 -16.30 15.13 -11.95
CA LYS A 387 -17.17 16.05 -11.19
C LYS A 387 -17.51 17.30 -11.99
N ALA A 388 -16.55 17.86 -12.73
CA ALA A 388 -16.77 19.05 -13.55
C ALA A 388 -17.80 18.81 -14.67
N GLU A 389 -17.69 17.67 -15.38
CA GLU A 389 -18.65 17.30 -16.42
C GLU A 389 -20.06 17.03 -15.86
N LEU A 390 -20.15 16.32 -14.73
CA LEU A 390 -21.44 16.10 -14.06
C LEU A 390 -22.09 17.42 -13.62
N ALA A 391 -21.30 18.38 -13.12
CA ALA A 391 -21.80 19.72 -12.77
C ALA A 391 -22.27 20.51 -14.01
N ALA A 392 -21.70 20.26 -15.19
CA ALA A 392 -22.14 20.81 -16.47
C ALA A 392 -23.36 20.08 -17.06
N GLY A 393 -23.91 19.08 -16.35
CA GLY A 393 -25.02 18.25 -16.81
C GLY A 393 -24.66 17.28 -17.94
N GLN A 394 -23.37 17.01 -18.14
CA GLN A 394 -22.89 16.04 -19.13
C GLN A 394 -22.77 14.65 -18.50
N PRO A 395 -23.16 13.58 -19.22
CA PRO A 395 -23.00 12.23 -18.73
C PRO A 395 -21.53 11.80 -18.76
N VAL A 396 -21.05 11.20 -17.67
CA VAL A 396 -19.71 10.60 -17.58
C VAL A 396 -19.85 9.09 -17.76
N THR A 397 -19.55 8.61 -18.96
CA THR A 397 -19.71 7.18 -19.31
C THR A 397 -18.52 6.65 -20.09
N LEU A 398 -18.12 5.41 -19.79
CA LEU A 398 -17.11 4.67 -20.54
C LEU A 398 -17.34 3.17 -20.40
N ALA A 399 -17.27 2.43 -21.51
CA ALA A 399 -17.35 0.97 -21.53
C ALA A 399 -18.57 0.37 -20.78
N GLY A 400 -19.72 1.06 -20.84
CA GLY A 400 -20.97 0.64 -20.18
C GLY A 400 -21.06 0.98 -18.68
N VAL A 401 -20.03 1.63 -18.13
CA VAL A 401 -20.02 2.23 -16.80
C VAL A 401 -20.47 3.68 -16.89
N GLU A 402 -21.34 4.10 -15.98
CA GLU A 402 -21.75 5.48 -15.75
C GLU A 402 -21.28 5.91 -14.36
N VAL A 403 -20.63 7.07 -14.26
CA VAL A 403 -20.26 7.67 -12.98
C VAL A 403 -21.33 8.68 -12.56
N ARG A 404 -21.71 8.64 -11.28
CA ARG A 404 -22.72 9.53 -10.68
C ARG A 404 -22.20 10.16 -9.40
N LEU A 405 -22.78 11.30 -9.03
CA LEU A 405 -22.59 11.88 -7.72
C LEU A 405 -23.38 11.10 -6.68
N ASP A 406 -22.74 10.80 -5.56
CA ASP A 406 -23.40 10.32 -4.34
C ASP A 406 -22.80 11.04 -3.15
N ALA A 407 -23.66 11.72 -2.38
CA ALA A 407 -23.26 12.56 -1.26
C ALA A 407 -22.04 13.47 -1.55
N GLY A 408 -21.94 14.04 -2.76
CA GLY A 408 -20.81 14.88 -3.19
C GLY A 408 -19.56 14.11 -3.65
N GLY A 409 -19.45 12.82 -3.34
CA GLY A 409 -18.45 11.89 -3.89
C GLY A 409 -18.89 11.30 -5.23
N LEU A 410 -18.12 10.34 -5.74
CA LEU A 410 -18.41 9.62 -6.99
C LEU A 410 -18.65 8.14 -6.73
N ILE A 411 -19.70 7.60 -7.35
CA ILE A 411 -19.96 6.15 -7.47
C ILE A 411 -20.02 5.75 -8.95
N ALA A 412 -19.77 4.49 -9.24
CA ALA A 412 -19.93 3.92 -10.57
C ALA A 412 -21.06 2.89 -10.60
N VAL A 413 -21.88 2.98 -11.64
CA VAL A 413 -22.98 2.05 -11.90
C VAL A 413 -22.86 1.48 -13.30
N LEU A 414 -23.39 0.28 -13.53
CA LEU A 414 -23.63 -0.16 -14.90
C LEU A 414 -24.79 0.67 -15.47
N ALA A 415 -24.66 1.18 -16.70
CA ALA A 415 -25.60 2.14 -17.31
C ALA A 415 -27.10 1.71 -17.29
N SER A 416 -27.38 0.42 -17.06
CA SER A 416 -28.72 -0.12 -16.85
C SER A 416 -28.77 -1.21 -15.78
N GLY A 417 -27.88 -1.16 -14.77
CA GLY A 417 -27.65 -2.25 -13.83
C GLY A 417 -27.39 -1.81 -12.40
N PRO A 418 -26.91 -2.73 -11.55
CA PRO A 418 -26.57 -2.40 -10.17
C PRO A 418 -25.37 -1.46 -10.08
N GLU A 419 -25.20 -0.87 -8.90
CA GLU A 419 -23.97 -0.22 -8.49
C GLU A 419 -22.80 -1.21 -8.52
N LEU A 420 -21.63 -0.74 -8.94
CA LEU A 420 -20.39 -1.48 -8.87
C LEU A 420 -19.64 -1.06 -7.59
N PRO A 421 -19.02 -1.99 -6.86
CA PRO A 421 -18.18 -1.64 -5.72
C PRO A 421 -17.13 -0.60 -6.14
N THR A 422 -17.26 0.60 -5.59
CA THR A 422 -16.48 1.77 -6.00
C THR A 422 -15.59 2.25 -4.86
N SER A 423 -14.33 2.52 -5.16
CA SER A 423 -13.39 3.21 -4.27
C SER A 423 -12.61 4.26 -5.04
N GLN A 424 -12.31 5.38 -4.38
CA GLN A 424 -11.35 6.36 -4.88
C GLN A 424 -9.93 5.90 -4.55
N SER A 425 -8.98 6.16 -5.44
CA SER A 425 -7.56 5.84 -5.26
C SER A 425 -6.67 6.85 -5.99
N PHE A 426 -5.39 6.90 -5.66
CA PHE A 426 -4.39 7.54 -6.52
C PHE A 426 -4.17 6.73 -7.80
N TRP A 427 -3.92 7.43 -8.90
CA TRP A 427 -3.77 6.80 -10.22
C TRP A 427 -2.69 5.72 -10.27
N PHE A 428 -1.55 5.93 -9.63
CA PHE A 428 -0.50 4.93 -9.59
C PHE A 428 -1.04 3.65 -8.95
N ALA A 429 -1.73 3.74 -7.82
CA ALA A 429 -2.26 2.57 -7.12
C ALA A 429 -3.23 1.81 -8.01
N TRP A 430 -4.22 2.48 -8.61
CA TRP A 430 -5.15 1.84 -9.54
C TRP A 430 -4.45 1.17 -10.73
N SER A 431 -3.59 1.92 -11.44
CA SER A 431 -2.96 1.45 -12.68
C SER A 431 -1.96 0.31 -12.45
N GLN A 432 -1.34 0.21 -11.27
CA GLN A 432 -0.47 -0.91 -10.91
C GLN A 432 -1.22 -2.25 -10.82
N PHE A 433 -2.45 -2.26 -10.30
CA PHE A 433 -3.26 -3.49 -10.15
C PHE A 433 -4.15 -3.77 -11.37
N HIS A 434 -4.39 -2.75 -12.20
CA HIS A 434 -5.26 -2.85 -13.37
C HIS A 434 -4.56 -2.37 -14.65
N PRO A 435 -3.51 -3.09 -15.11
CA PRO A 435 -2.85 -2.77 -16.37
C PRO A 435 -3.85 -2.83 -17.53
N GLY A 436 -3.72 -1.92 -18.50
CA GLY A 436 -4.64 -1.84 -19.64
C GLY A 436 -5.98 -1.16 -19.32
N THR A 437 -6.11 -0.51 -18.15
CA THR A 437 -7.28 0.30 -17.78
C THR A 437 -7.71 1.23 -18.92
N LEU A 438 -9.00 1.20 -19.26
CA LEU A 438 -9.62 2.22 -20.11
C LEU A 438 -9.82 3.49 -19.29
N LEU A 439 -9.13 4.56 -19.67
CA LEU A 439 -9.20 5.84 -18.98
C LEU A 439 -10.19 6.75 -19.69
N TRP A 440 -11.22 7.20 -18.97
CA TRP A 440 -12.15 8.20 -19.48
C TRP A 440 -11.50 9.58 -19.54
N ARG A 441 -11.90 10.35 -20.55
CA ARG A 441 -11.49 11.73 -20.80
C ARG A 441 -12.71 12.53 -21.18
N ALA A 442 -12.79 13.77 -20.69
CA ALA A 442 -13.79 14.70 -21.16
C ALA A 442 -13.63 14.92 -22.68
N PRO A 443 -14.74 15.04 -23.42
CA PRO A 443 -14.75 15.18 -24.89
C PRO A 443 -14.24 16.53 -25.40
#